data_AF-A0A1H3PY21-F1
#
_entry.id   AF-A0A1H3PY21-F1
#
_cell.length_a   1.000
_cell.length_b   1.000
_cell.length_c   1.000
_cell.angle_alpha   90.00
_cell.angle_beta   90.00
_cell.angle_gamma   90.00
#
_symmetry.space_group_name_H-M   'P 1'
#
loop_
_entity.id
_entity.type
_entity.pdbx_description
1 polymer ?
#
loop_
_entity_poly.entity_id
_entity_poly.type
_entity_poly.pdbx_seq_one_letter_code
_entity_poly.pdbx_strand_id
1 'polypeptide(L)'
;MHATDVTNASRTLLFDIHRNRWDDELLDMLDVPAQVLPQIFASSADYGYTAPDLFGALILIGGIAAINKLHCLGRRVMRLAW
;
A
#
# COMPACT_ATOMS: atom_id res chain seq x y z
N MET A 1 9.04 2.65 9.48
CA MET A 1 8.37 3.15 8.27
C MET A 1 6.86 3.05 8.51
N HIS A 2 6.08 4.07 8.12
CA HIS A 2 4.61 4.05 8.15
C HIS A 2 4.10 4.19 6.71
N ALA A 3 3.67 3.08 6.10
CA ALA A 3 3.43 2.99 4.66
C ALA A 3 2.19 2.16 4.31
N THR A 4 1.59 2.45 3.16
CA THR A 4 0.46 1.71 2.58
C THR A 4 0.62 1.64 1.06
N ASP A 5 -0.17 0.79 0.40
CA ASP A 5 -0.23 0.71 -1.05
C ASP A 5 -1.49 1.37 -1.62
N VAL A 6 -1.49 1.66 -2.92
CA VAL A 6 -2.62 2.29 -3.63
C VAL A 6 -3.93 1.51 -3.44
N THR A 7 -3.88 0.18 -3.39
CA THR A 7 -5.09 -0.64 -3.27
C THR A 7 -5.72 -0.62 -1.88
N ASN A 8 -4.93 -0.38 -0.83
CA ASN A 8 -5.43 -0.11 0.51
C ASN A 8 -5.84 1.36 0.68
N ALA A 9 -5.05 2.32 0.17
CA ALA A 9 -5.37 3.75 0.24
C ALA A 9 -6.72 4.07 -0.42
N SER A 10 -7.00 3.51 -1.59
CA SER A 10 -8.27 3.68 -2.31
C SER A 10 -9.53 3.21 -1.57
N ARG A 11 -9.41 2.52 -0.43
CA ARG A 11 -10.56 2.04 0.39
C ARG A 11 -10.83 2.91 1.63
N THR A 12 -10.11 4.00 1.77
CA THR A 12 -10.23 4.90 2.93
C THR A 12 -11.23 6.03 2.73
N LEU A 13 -11.68 6.26 1.48
CA LEU A 13 -12.40 7.48 1.06
C LEU A 13 -11.58 8.78 1.17
N LEU A 14 -10.29 8.71 1.52
CA LEU A 14 -9.41 9.88 1.68
C LEU A 14 -8.39 10.02 0.53
N PHE A 15 -8.44 9.13 -0.45
CA PHE A 15 -7.43 8.97 -1.48
C PHE A 15 -7.97 9.33 -2.86
N ASP A 16 -7.30 10.26 -3.54
CA ASP A 16 -7.57 10.65 -4.92
C ASP A 16 -6.91 9.64 -5.88
N ILE A 17 -7.74 8.82 -6.53
CA ILE A 17 -7.29 7.80 -7.48
C ILE A 17 -6.71 8.36 -8.79
N HIS A 18 -7.05 9.61 -9.14
CA HIS A 18 -6.58 10.26 -10.36
C HIS A 18 -5.22 10.92 -10.13
N ARG A 19 -5.00 11.52 -8.95
CA ARG A 19 -3.72 12.15 -8.58
C ARG A 19 -2.78 11.23 -7.81
N ASN A 20 -3.26 10.05 -7.40
CA ASN A 20 -2.49 9.01 -6.71
C ASN A 20 -1.87 9.50 -5.39
N ARG A 21 -2.65 10.26 -4.61
CA ARG A 21 -2.24 10.84 -3.31
C ARG A 21 -3.43 11.00 -2.38
N TRP A 22 -3.17 11.29 -1.11
CA TRP A 22 -4.22 11.74 -0.18
C TRP A 22 -4.85 13.04 -0.69
N ASP A 23 -6.17 13.15 -0.54
CA ASP A 23 -6.94 14.28 -1.03
C ASP A 23 -7.09 15.35 0.07
N ASP A 24 -6.43 16.50 -0.12
CA ASP A 24 -6.37 17.55 0.89
C ASP A 24 -7.76 18.13 1.24
N GLU A 25 -8.70 18.18 0.28
CA GLU A 25 -10.06 18.68 0.51
C GLU A 25 -10.85 17.70 1.39
N LEU A 26 -10.76 16.40 1.10
CA LEU A 26 -11.43 15.37 1.91
C LEU A 26 -10.83 15.26 3.32
N LEU A 27 -9.52 15.47 3.47
CA LEU A 27 -8.86 15.50 4.77
C LEU A 27 -9.33 16.69 5.62
N ASP A 28 -9.43 17.88 5.03
CA ASP A 28 -9.94 19.08 5.71
C ASP A 28 -11.42 18.92 6.10
N MET A 29 -12.24 18.42 5.18
CA MET A 29 -13.67 18.17 5.43
C MET A 29 -13.95 17.18 6.56
N LEU A 30 -13.04 16.24 6.82
CA LEU A 30 -13.18 15.20 7.84
C LEU A 30 -12.31 15.45 9.08
N ASP A 31 -11.62 16.60 9.15
CA ASP A 31 -10.71 16.98 10.23
C ASP A 31 -9.62 15.93 10.49
N VAL A 32 -9.01 15.41 9.41
CA VAL A 32 -7.96 14.39 9.45
C VAL A 32 -6.60 15.04 9.20
N PRO A 33 -5.68 15.07 10.18
CA PRO A 33 -4.35 15.62 9.98
C PRO A 33 -3.52 14.77 8.99
N ALA A 34 -3.01 15.37 7.92
CA ALA A 34 -2.23 14.64 6.91
C ALA A 34 -1.00 13.90 7.47
N GLN A 35 -0.44 14.38 8.58
CA GLN A 35 0.73 13.81 9.26
C GLN A 35 0.48 12.42 9.85
N VAL A 36 -0.77 12.06 10.14
CA VAL A 36 -1.11 10.73 10.66
C VAL A 36 -1.22 9.69 9.56
N LEU A 37 -1.27 10.10 8.30
CA LEU A 37 -1.46 9.18 7.18
C LEU A 37 -0.14 8.51 6.77
N PRO A 38 -0.19 7.24 6.34
CA PRO A 38 0.99 6.56 5.84
C PRO A 38 1.44 7.10 4.48
N GLN A 39 2.72 6.94 4.19
CA GLN A 39 3.25 7.19 2.85
C GLN A 39 2.70 6.14 1.86
N ILE A 40 2.30 6.58 0.67
CA ILE A 40 1.73 5.71 -0.36
C ILE A 40 2.83 5.21 -1.29
N PHE A 41 2.86 3.90 -1.54
CA PHE A 41 3.76 3.24 -2.48
C PHE A 41 2.99 2.37 -3.48
N ALA A 42 3.66 1.92 -4.54
CA ALA A 42 3.12 0.90 -5.43
C ALA A 42 3.01 -0.45 -4.71
N SER A 43 2.01 -1.27 -5.06
CA SER A 43 1.78 -2.56 -4.39
C SER A 43 2.97 -3.53 -4.46
N SER A 44 3.89 -3.33 -5.42
CA SER A 44 5.22 -3.92 -5.42
C SER A 44 6.25 -2.81 -5.33
N ALA A 45 6.91 -2.71 -4.19
CA ALA A 45 7.91 -1.71 -3.86
C ALA A 45 8.77 -2.25 -2.71
N ASP A 46 9.89 -1.59 -2.44
CA ASP A 46 10.68 -1.84 -1.24
C ASP A 46 10.00 -1.16 -0.04
N TYR A 47 9.33 -1.94 0.80
CA TYR A 47 8.74 -1.47 2.07
C TYR A 47 9.70 -1.63 3.26
N GLY A 48 10.98 -1.89 2.99
CA GLY A 48 12.02 -2.13 3.98
C GLY A 48 12.12 -3.59 4.40
N TYR A 49 12.91 -3.81 5.44
CA TYR A 49 13.21 -5.14 5.97
C TYR A 49 12.55 -5.37 7.32
N THR A 50 12.20 -6.63 7.60
CA THR A 50 11.84 -7.05 8.94
C THR A 50 13.01 -6.85 9.90
N ALA A 51 12.70 -6.63 11.18
CA ALA A 51 13.73 -6.62 12.20
C ALA A 51 14.38 -8.02 12.33
N PRO A 52 15.72 -8.11 12.42
CA PRO A 52 16.43 -9.39 12.33
C PRO A 52 16.16 -10.31 13.52
N ASP A 53 15.80 -9.75 14.67
CA ASP A 53 15.40 -10.46 15.89
C ASP A 53 14.05 -11.18 15.77
N LEU A 54 13.19 -10.80 14.81
CA LEU A 54 11.89 -11.46 14.60
C LEU A 54 12.02 -12.82 13.90
N PHE A 55 12.99 -12.96 12.99
CA PHE A 55 13.11 -14.13 12.12
C PHE A 55 14.53 -14.73 12.05
N GLY A 56 15.47 -14.18 12.82
CA GLY A 56 16.90 -14.51 12.74
C GLY A 56 17.59 -14.00 11.48
N ALA A 57 16.90 -13.23 10.64
CA ALA A 57 17.39 -12.68 9.39
C ALA A 57 16.60 -11.43 8.96
N LEU A 58 17.22 -10.60 8.13
CA LEU A 58 16.54 -9.50 7.44
C LEU A 58 15.73 -10.05 6.26
N ILE A 59 14.41 -9.95 6.31
CA ILE A 59 13.51 -10.36 5.22
C ILE A 59 12.96 -9.10 4.57
N LEU A 60 13.11 -8.98 3.25
CA LEU A 60 12.56 -7.86 2.47
C LEU A 60 11.03 -7.94 2.43
N ILE A 61 10.36 -6.82 2.72
CA ILE A 61 8.93 -6.64 2.48
C ILE A 61 8.77 -6.03 1.07
N GLY A 62 8.64 -6.90 0.06
CA GLY A 62 8.63 -6.50 -1.35
C GLY A 62 7.26 -6.13 -1.94
N GLY A 63 6.19 -6.20 -1.15
CA GLY A 63 4.86 -5.86 -1.62
C GLY A 63 3.78 -5.90 -0.56
N ILE A 64 2.79 -5.01 -0.72
CA ILE A 64 1.59 -4.91 0.09
C ILE A 64 0.42 -4.70 -0.88
N ALA A 65 -0.67 -5.44 -0.70
CA ALA A 65 -1.86 -5.25 -1.51
C ALA A 65 -3.12 -5.63 -0.73
N ALA A 66 -4.24 -5.03 -1.10
CA ALA A 66 -5.57 -5.43 -0.70
C ALA A 66 -5.83 -6.90 -1.07
N ILE A 67 -6.36 -7.67 -0.12
CA ILE A 67 -6.58 -9.12 -0.30
C ILE A 67 -7.48 -9.46 -1.50
N ASN A 68 -8.49 -8.63 -1.79
CA ASN A 68 -9.35 -8.81 -2.97
C ASN A 68 -8.62 -8.55 -4.30
N LYS A 69 -7.56 -7.73 -4.30
CA LYS A 69 -6.70 -7.50 -5.46
C LYS A 69 -5.64 -8.59 -5.61
N LEU A 70 -5.25 -9.29 -4.53
CA LEU A 70 -4.34 -10.42 -4.59
C LEU A 70 -4.89 -11.55 -5.48
N HIS A 71 -6.20 -11.79 -5.43
CA HIS A 71 -6.88 -12.76 -6.31
C HIS A 71 -6.79 -12.39 -7.79
N CYS A 72 -6.80 -11.10 -8.13
CA CYS A 72 -6.61 -10.61 -9.49
C CYS A 72 -5.14 -10.66 -9.93
N LEU A 73 -4.19 -10.39 -9.01
CA LEU A 73 -2.74 -10.49 -9.24
C LEU A 73 -2.32 -11.93 -9.57
N GLY A 74 -2.80 -12.91 -8.80
CA GLY A 74 -2.53 -14.33 -9.06
C GLY A 74 -2.96 -14.77 -10.48
N ARG A 75 -4.10 -14.28 -10.97
CA ARG A 75 -4.58 -14.57 -12.33
C ARG A 75 -3.74 -13.94 -13.44
N ARG A 76 -3.07 -12.81 -13.18
CA ARG A 76 -2.24 -12.12 -14.19
C ARG A 76 -0.83 -12.72 -14.28
N VAL A 77 -0.26 -13.12 -13.15
CA VAL A 77 1.03 -13.86 -13.13
C VAL A 77 0.87 -15.26 -13.75
N MET A 78 -0.24 -15.95 -13.50
CA MET A 78 -0.49 -17.27 -14.11
C MET A 78 -0.81 -17.24 -15.61
N ARG A 79 -1.12 -16.08 -16.21
CA ARG A 79 -1.39 -15.95 -17.66
C ARG A 79 -0.15 -15.63 -18.50
N LEU A 80 1.00 -15.43 -17.85
CA LEU A 80 2.32 -15.28 -18.49
C LEU A 80 3.19 -16.54 -18.30
N ALA A 81 2.60 -17.61 -17.75
CA ALA A 81 3.27 -18.88 -17.48
C ALA A 81 2.68 -20.05 -18.30
N TRP A 82 1.86 -19.77 -19.33
CA TRP A 82 1.35 -20.74 -20.31
C TRP A 82 1.23 -20.08 -21.68
#